data_AF-A0A6S7FI32-F1
#
_entry.id   AF-A0A6S7FI32-F1
#
_cell.length_a   1.000
_cell.length_b   1.000
_cell.length_c   1.000
_cell.angle_alpha   90.00
_cell.angle_beta   90.00
_cell.angle_gamma   90.00
#
_symmetry.space_group_name_H-M   'P 1'
#
loop_
_entity.id
_entity.type
_entity.pdbx_description
1 polymer ?
#
loop_
_entity_poly.entity_id
_entity_poly.type
_entity_poly.pdbx_seq_one_letter_code
_entity_poly.pdbx_strand_id
1 'polypeptide(L)'
;RKIRSSLYLITILVLILTGWYIFFKTNIEHPELIQKQDLIQSFQQYRYIKFEGVDFQDLLAIIKGTIGQNLQIRITHDPQTKKSLVAVNYTEWDFPKIIDISKARGRNPSKKYAYVDYQYNDQLSTNTRSFLSLCAQAGRTGRKVVRPFVKQTKLSSDQSWFLLETYYDVKQLDGLLAAAGYATLVDTAEYLKECPPNSPDHVSVHFIDNSQSSMGFTKANLRLKEDYYKAILKNTTQKGWTECTFLDRARKRIPGKQFCVNGDIIKDWKVFEKDIVKNEKCLNIFIWRGIEVHVYDYRLKFSEDGMKYSSIDLAYALRPGQSVINEVERFAKEALAENYIAVYVRSEFMLREFSMDYLRNCIDLVLEVLVALKSTTGLSHVFVATDMGDYGSAWLVRYRHMEHLDGNFFKLIHDHIVEKSQGMTYNPASHVQDRGVIALVDLTLISRAQYLISAGKGTFQEWIGAKFLENHRNEAQLWSKITVCT
;
A
#
# COMPACT_ATOMS: atom_id res chain seq x y z
N ARG A 1 3.65 57.69 60.11
CA ARG A 1 3.24 58.21 58.77
C ARG A 1 3.91 57.51 57.57
N LYS A 2 5.04 56.78 57.70
CA LYS A 2 5.66 56.01 56.59
C LYS A 2 5.08 54.61 56.30
N ILE A 3 4.24 54.04 57.18
CA ILE A 3 3.67 52.69 56.99
C ILE A 3 2.29 52.71 56.29
N ARG A 4 1.56 53.84 56.33
CA ARG A 4 0.27 53.97 55.64
C ARG A 4 0.37 54.20 54.12
N SER A 5 1.55 54.59 53.60
CA SER A 5 1.76 54.84 52.17
C SER A 5 2.03 53.57 51.37
N SER A 6 2.62 52.53 51.99
CA SER A 6 2.93 51.27 51.30
C SER A 6 1.73 50.33 51.18
N LEU A 7 0.77 50.41 52.11
CA LEU A 7 -0.44 49.59 52.04
C LEU A 7 -1.33 50.02 50.86
N TYR A 8 -1.49 51.33 50.65
CA TYR A 8 -2.29 51.87 49.54
C TYR A 8 -1.69 51.51 48.17
N LEU A 9 -0.37 51.50 48.04
CA LEU A 9 0.29 51.15 46.78
C LEU A 9 0.11 49.67 46.44
N ILE A 10 0.15 48.78 47.44
CA ILE A 10 -0.05 47.34 47.25
C ILE A 10 -1.51 47.04 46.91
N THR A 11 -2.48 47.71 47.55
CA THR A 11 -3.90 47.50 47.22
C THR A 11 -4.25 47.97 45.81
N ILE A 12 -3.66 49.09 45.35
CA ILE A 12 -3.84 49.57 43.97
C ILE A 12 -3.17 48.63 42.97
N LEU A 13 -1.98 48.09 43.26
CA LEU A 13 -1.32 47.11 42.38
C LEU A 13 -2.11 45.80 42.28
N VAL A 14 -2.69 45.31 43.38
CA VAL A 14 -3.52 44.10 43.39
C VAL A 14 -4.83 44.32 42.63
N LEU A 15 -5.45 45.50 42.73
CA LEU A 15 -6.65 45.85 41.95
C LEU A 15 -6.36 46.01 40.46
N ILE A 16 -5.20 46.57 40.10
CA ILE A 16 -4.78 46.68 38.70
C ILE A 16 -4.47 45.28 38.15
N LEU A 17 -3.74 44.43 38.87
CA LEU A 17 -3.40 43.07 38.43
C LEU A 17 -4.62 42.14 38.37
N THR A 18 -5.58 42.27 39.28
CA THR A 18 -6.85 41.51 39.23
C THR A 18 -7.78 42.03 38.14
N GLY A 19 -7.85 43.34 37.91
CA GLY A 19 -8.54 43.94 36.78
C GLY A 19 -7.94 43.54 35.43
N TRP A 20 -6.61 43.50 35.33
CA TRP A 20 -5.89 43.02 34.13
C TRP A 20 -6.11 41.52 33.89
N TYR A 21 -6.09 40.71 34.95
CA TYR A 21 -6.34 39.27 34.87
C TYR A 21 -7.80 38.97 34.48
N ILE A 22 -8.77 39.74 34.96
CA ILE A 22 -10.18 39.59 34.58
C ILE A 22 -10.40 40.07 33.14
N PHE A 23 -9.84 41.22 32.73
CA PHE A 23 -10.01 41.78 31.39
C PHE A 23 -9.36 40.92 30.29
N PHE A 24 -8.22 40.27 30.56
CA PHE A 24 -7.60 39.32 29.63
C PHE A 24 -8.23 37.92 29.66
N LYS A 25 -8.82 37.49 30.78
CA LYS A 25 -9.53 36.20 30.86
C LYS A 25 -10.92 36.25 30.20
N THR A 26 -11.51 37.44 30.02
CA THR A 26 -12.79 37.63 29.33
C THR A 26 -12.66 37.96 27.84
N ASN A 27 -11.46 38.17 27.31
CA ASN A 27 -11.22 38.50 25.89
C ASN A 27 -10.34 37.49 25.14
N ILE A 28 -10.23 36.25 25.66
CA ILE A 28 -9.87 35.14 24.79
C ILE A 28 -11.13 34.80 24.01
N GLU A 29 -11.20 35.32 22.79
CA GLU A 29 -12.15 34.90 21.77
C GLU A 29 -12.19 33.37 21.74
N HIS A 30 -13.29 32.82 22.26
CA HIS A 30 -13.68 31.47 21.96
C HIS A 30 -13.86 31.39 20.43
N PRO A 31 -13.19 30.46 19.72
CA PRO A 31 -13.74 30.04 18.44
C PRO A 31 -15.13 29.51 18.75
N GLU A 32 -16.12 30.07 18.06
CA GLU A 32 -17.54 29.85 18.25
C GLU A 32 -17.83 28.38 18.59
N LEU A 33 -18.41 28.15 19.77
CA LEU A 33 -19.15 26.92 20.05
C LEU A 33 -20.26 26.84 19.01
N ILE A 34 -19.99 26.14 17.91
CA ILE A 34 -20.99 25.74 16.93
C ILE A 34 -22.08 25.03 17.73
N GLN A 35 -23.29 25.58 17.73
CA GLN A 35 -24.41 24.95 18.41
C GLN A 35 -24.60 23.54 17.84
N LYS A 36 -24.88 22.58 18.72
CA LYS A 36 -25.00 21.13 18.42
C LYS A 36 -25.95 20.81 17.24
N GLN A 37 -26.85 21.73 16.88
CA GLN A 37 -27.74 21.65 15.73
C GLN A 37 -27.12 22.17 14.42
N ASP A 38 -26.25 23.19 14.46
CA ASP A 38 -25.55 23.73 13.28
C ASP A 38 -24.47 22.76 12.75
N LEU A 39 -23.87 21.96 13.63
CA LEU A 39 -22.91 20.92 13.26
C LEU A 39 -23.60 19.81 12.44
N ILE A 40 -24.85 19.46 12.77
CA ILE A 40 -25.63 18.42 12.07
C ILE A 40 -26.22 18.97 10.75
N GLN A 41 -26.67 20.22 10.71
CA GLN A 41 -27.18 20.84 9.47
C GLN A 41 -26.06 21.17 8.48
N SER A 42 -24.86 21.53 8.93
CA SER A 42 -23.73 21.80 8.04
C SER A 42 -23.25 20.54 7.28
N PHE A 43 -23.35 19.34 7.87
CA PHE A 43 -23.05 18.07 7.18
C PHE A 43 -23.93 17.79 5.97
N GLN A 44 -25.14 18.36 5.90
CA GLN A 44 -26.05 18.15 4.77
C GLN A 44 -25.82 19.15 3.62
N GLN A 45 -25.12 20.26 3.85
CA GLN A 45 -24.96 21.34 2.87
C GLN A 45 -23.54 21.51 2.32
N TYR A 46 -22.49 21.08 3.04
CA TYR A 46 -21.11 21.30 2.63
C TYR A 46 -20.40 20.00 2.24
N ARG A 47 -19.94 19.92 0.99
CA ARG A 47 -19.15 18.80 0.42
C ARG A 47 -17.76 18.62 1.06
N TYR A 48 -17.37 19.52 1.95
CA TYR A 48 -16.12 19.52 2.68
C TYR A 48 -16.29 20.38 3.93
N ILE A 49 -15.99 19.82 5.10
CA ILE A 49 -15.95 20.56 6.37
C ILE A 49 -14.64 20.18 7.04
N LYS A 50 -13.80 21.18 7.31
CA LYS A 50 -12.54 21.04 8.04
C LYS A 50 -12.76 21.54 9.45
N PHE A 51 -12.57 20.69 10.44
CA PHE A 51 -12.50 21.08 11.84
C PHE A 51 -11.04 21.07 12.28
N GLU A 52 -10.56 22.12 12.95
CA GLU A 52 -9.21 22.17 13.53
C GLU A 52 -9.30 22.22 15.05
N GLY A 53 -8.45 21.47 15.76
CA GLY A 53 -8.41 21.49 17.23
C GLY A 53 -9.59 20.79 17.91
N VAL A 54 -10.12 19.74 17.27
CA VAL A 54 -11.27 18.95 17.74
C VAL A 54 -10.95 18.24 19.06
N ASP A 55 -11.80 18.40 20.07
CA ASP A 55 -11.73 17.63 21.33
C ASP A 55 -12.37 16.25 21.14
N PHE A 56 -12.00 15.27 21.95
CA PHE A 56 -12.49 13.90 21.91
C PHE A 56 -14.03 13.81 21.99
N GLN A 57 -14.68 14.70 22.74
CA GLN A 57 -16.15 14.72 22.83
C GLN A 57 -16.82 15.09 21.50
N ASP A 58 -16.14 15.88 20.67
CA ASP A 58 -16.63 16.28 19.35
C ASP A 58 -16.47 15.15 18.32
N LEU A 59 -15.45 14.28 18.47
CA LEU A 59 -15.25 13.11 17.60
C LEU A 59 -16.46 12.17 17.60
N LEU A 60 -17.12 11.99 18.74
CA LEU A 60 -18.33 11.16 18.81
C LEU A 60 -19.47 11.75 17.97
N ALA A 61 -19.68 13.06 18.06
CA ALA A 61 -20.72 13.75 17.29
C ALA A 61 -20.43 13.70 15.78
N ILE A 62 -19.15 13.90 15.42
CA ILE A 62 -18.62 13.75 14.06
C ILE A 62 -18.89 12.34 13.54
N ILE A 63 -18.39 11.29 14.22
CA ILE A 63 -18.57 9.90 13.79
C ILE A 63 -20.05 9.55 13.63
N LYS A 64 -20.89 10.01 14.56
CA LYS A 64 -22.34 9.79 14.49
C LYS A 64 -22.99 10.46 13.27
N GLY A 65 -22.54 11.66 12.89
CA GLY A 65 -23.00 12.34 11.69
C GLY A 65 -22.57 11.64 10.38
N THR A 66 -21.65 10.68 10.45
CA THR A 66 -20.89 10.22 9.28
C THR A 66 -20.95 8.70 9.10
N ILE A 67 -21.78 8.03 9.88
CA ILE A 67 -22.14 6.63 9.61
C ILE A 67 -22.72 6.54 8.20
N GLY A 68 -22.23 5.61 7.38
CA GLY A 68 -22.58 5.51 5.96
C GLY A 68 -21.65 6.29 5.01
N GLN A 69 -20.66 7.02 5.52
CA GLN A 69 -19.83 7.93 4.73
C GLN A 69 -18.32 7.69 4.90
N ASN A 70 -17.52 8.27 3.98
CA ASN A 70 -16.06 8.21 4.02
C ASN A 70 -15.52 9.34 4.87
N LEU A 71 -14.91 8.97 5.99
CA LEU A 71 -14.30 9.93 6.89
C LEU A 71 -12.78 9.81 6.85
N GLN A 72 -12.09 10.94 6.67
CA GLN A 72 -10.64 11.02 6.79
C GLN A 72 -10.28 11.96 7.93
N ILE A 73 -9.56 11.46 8.93
CA ILE A 73 -9.02 12.22 10.05
C ILE A 73 -7.50 12.31 9.89
N ARG A 74 -6.96 13.52 9.82
CA ARG A 74 -5.53 13.76 9.72
C ARG A 74 -5.02 14.29 11.05
N ILE A 75 -3.97 13.67 11.56
CA ILE A 75 -3.17 14.26 12.63
C ILE A 75 -2.02 15.01 11.98
N THR A 76 -1.95 16.31 12.22
CA THR A 76 -0.78 17.14 11.86
C THR A 76 0.00 17.42 13.13
N HIS A 77 1.28 17.02 13.16
CA HIS A 77 2.15 17.31 14.30
C HIS A 77 2.88 18.63 14.04
N ASP A 78 2.74 19.59 14.96
CA ASP A 78 3.54 20.82 14.93
C ASP A 78 4.87 20.56 15.68
N PRO A 79 6.02 20.54 14.96
CA PRO A 79 7.31 20.28 15.58
C PRO A 79 7.75 21.35 16.59
N GLN A 80 7.24 22.58 16.46
CA GLN A 80 7.64 23.70 17.32
C GLN A 80 6.85 23.69 18.63
N THR A 81 5.54 23.47 18.56
CA THR A 81 4.68 23.49 19.76
C THR A 81 4.56 22.11 20.42
N LYS A 82 5.02 21.04 19.75
CA LYS A 82 4.78 19.64 20.12
C LYS A 82 3.31 19.28 20.27
N LYS A 83 2.40 20.12 19.76
CA LYS A 83 0.95 19.87 19.79
C LYS A 83 0.52 19.18 18.50
N SER A 84 -0.46 18.30 18.63
CA SER A 84 -1.09 17.63 17.51
C SER A 84 -2.39 18.36 17.17
N LEU A 85 -2.57 18.71 15.91
CA LEU A 85 -3.83 19.23 15.37
C LEU A 85 -4.56 18.10 14.66
N VAL A 86 -5.81 17.86 15.07
CA VAL A 86 -6.71 16.92 14.40
C VAL A 86 -7.53 17.70 13.37
N ALA A 87 -7.42 17.29 12.11
CA ALA A 87 -8.22 17.78 11.01
C ALA A 87 -9.15 16.68 10.51
N VAL A 88 -10.44 16.96 10.41
CA VAL A 88 -11.45 16.00 9.96
C VAL A 88 -11.96 16.44 8.60
N ASN A 89 -12.03 15.52 7.63
CA ASN A 89 -12.50 15.78 6.27
C ASN A 89 -13.43 14.65 5.79
N TYR A 90 -14.45 15.02 5.01
CA TYR A 90 -15.30 14.09 4.28
C TYR A 90 -14.93 14.07 2.82
N THR A 91 -15.05 12.90 2.21
CA THR A 91 -14.82 12.74 0.78
C THR A 91 -15.90 11.86 0.20
N GLU A 92 -16.21 12.06 -1.08
CA GLU A 92 -17.06 11.12 -1.80
C GLU A 92 -16.37 9.76 -1.91
N TRP A 93 -17.17 8.71 -2.02
CA TRP A 93 -16.66 7.36 -2.26
C TRP A 93 -16.10 7.25 -3.68
N ASP A 94 -14.78 7.08 -3.78
CA ASP A 94 -14.15 6.68 -5.03
C ASP A 94 -14.06 5.15 -5.10
N PHE A 95 -15.04 4.56 -5.76
CA PHE A 95 -15.11 3.10 -5.89
C PHE A 95 -14.16 2.60 -7.00
N PRO A 96 -13.51 1.43 -6.80
CA PRO A 96 -12.68 0.82 -7.85
C PRO A 96 -13.43 0.60 -9.16
N LYS A 97 -12.73 0.53 -10.30
CA LYS A 97 -13.41 0.24 -11.57
C LYS A 97 -13.92 -1.20 -11.63
N ILE A 98 -15.13 -1.38 -12.16
CA ILE A 98 -15.67 -2.71 -12.44
C ILE A 98 -15.08 -3.23 -13.76
N ILE A 99 -14.52 -4.44 -13.71
CA ILE A 99 -13.95 -5.12 -14.87
C ILE A 99 -14.87 -6.29 -15.23
N ASP A 100 -15.59 -6.13 -16.35
CA ASP A 100 -16.51 -7.13 -16.86
C ASP A 100 -15.75 -8.24 -17.60
N ILE A 101 -15.46 -9.33 -16.87
CA ILE A 101 -14.75 -10.50 -17.41
C ILE A 101 -15.58 -11.29 -18.43
N SER A 102 -16.90 -11.09 -18.51
CA SER A 102 -17.74 -11.75 -19.52
C SER A 102 -17.41 -11.28 -20.94
N LYS A 103 -16.81 -10.09 -21.07
CA LYS A 103 -16.33 -9.52 -22.32
C LYS A 103 -14.91 -9.98 -22.70
N ALA A 104 -14.33 -10.93 -21.96
CA ALA A 104 -13.04 -11.52 -22.29
C ALA A 104 -13.10 -12.14 -23.68
N ARG A 105 -12.24 -11.66 -24.59
CA ARG A 105 -12.07 -12.25 -25.91
C ARG A 105 -10.71 -12.94 -25.98
N GLY A 106 -10.70 -14.16 -26.48
CA GLY A 106 -9.45 -14.86 -26.80
C GLY A 106 -8.66 -14.06 -27.83
N ARG A 107 -7.38 -13.84 -27.56
CA ARG A 107 -6.45 -13.34 -28.57
C ARG A 107 -5.88 -14.51 -29.36
N ASN A 108 -5.57 -14.26 -30.63
CA ASN A 108 -4.85 -15.24 -31.44
C ASN A 108 -3.54 -15.64 -30.73
N PRO A 109 -3.18 -16.94 -30.75
CA PRO A 109 -2.02 -17.43 -30.03
C PRO A 109 -0.74 -16.85 -30.66
N SER A 110 -0.17 -15.85 -30.01
CA SER A 110 1.19 -15.39 -30.29
C SER A 110 2.19 -16.35 -29.66
N LYS A 111 3.29 -16.63 -30.36
CA LYS A 111 4.40 -17.44 -29.84
C LYS A 111 5.53 -16.60 -29.25
N LYS A 112 5.29 -15.34 -28.89
CA LYS A 112 6.28 -14.47 -28.24
C LYS A 112 6.07 -14.46 -26.73
N TYR A 113 7.15 -14.52 -25.98
CA TYR A 113 7.14 -14.67 -24.53
C TYR A 113 7.93 -13.57 -23.84
N ALA A 114 7.51 -13.19 -22.64
CA ALA A 114 8.24 -12.38 -21.69
C ALA A 114 8.36 -13.15 -20.37
N TYR A 115 9.60 -13.35 -19.92
CA TYR A 115 9.95 -14.09 -18.72
C TYR A 115 10.77 -13.19 -17.80
N VAL A 116 10.42 -13.15 -16.50
CA VAL A 116 11.22 -12.43 -15.51
C VAL A 116 12.11 -13.43 -14.79
N ASP A 117 13.42 -13.25 -14.89
CA ASP A 117 14.40 -14.25 -14.46
C ASP A 117 14.67 -14.25 -12.96
N TYR A 118 14.53 -13.10 -12.33
CA TYR A 118 14.79 -12.91 -10.91
C TYR A 118 13.50 -12.63 -10.15
N GLN A 119 13.61 -12.32 -8.87
CA GLN A 119 12.45 -12.06 -8.02
C GLN A 119 12.04 -10.57 -8.02
N TYR A 120 10.74 -10.35 -7.91
CA TYR A 120 10.14 -9.10 -7.50
C TYR A 120 10.38 -8.92 -5.99
N ASN A 121 11.05 -7.83 -5.59
CA ASN A 121 11.65 -7.68 -4.26
C ASN A 121 10.90 -6.76 -3.30
N ASP A 122 9.70 -6.31 -3.66
CA ASP A 122 8.93 -5.36 -2.86
C ASP A 122 7.93 -6.02 -1.92
N GLN A 123 7.07 -5.19 -1.33
CA GLN A 123 5.89 -5.62 -0.59
C GLN A 123 4.84 -6.18 -1.56
N LEU A 124 3.95 -7.02 -1.03
CA LEU A 124 3.02 -7.84 -1.82
C LEU A 124 2.18 -7.01 -2.81
N SER A 125 1.57 -5.92 -2.34
CA SER A 125 0.77 -5.00 -3.17
C SER A 125 1.56 -4.45 -4.36
N THR A 126 2.77 -3.96 -4.10
CA THR A 126 3.63 -3.38 -5.14
C THR A 126 4.18 -4.43 -6.09
N ASN A 127 4.56 -5.62 -5.61
CA ASN A 127 4.96 -6.73 -6.49
C ASN A 127 3.81 -7.17 -7.40
N THR A 128 2.58 -7.21 -6.86
CA THR A 128 1.38 -7.57 -7.62
C THR A 128 1.09 -6.53 -8.70
N ARG A 129 1.09 -5.23 -8.36
CA ARG A 129 0.96 -4.14 -9.34
C ARG A 129 2.07 -4.19 -10.39
N SER A 130 3.31 -4.48 -9.98
CA SER A 130 4.45 -4.62 -10.90
C SER A 130 4.28 -5.78 -11.88
N PHE A 131 3.79 -6.92 -11.42
CA PHE A 131 3.51 -8.07 -12.28
C PHE A 131 2.37 -7.76 -13.28
N LEU A 132 1.30 -7.13 -12.81
CA LEU A 132 0.17 -6.73 -13.66
C LEU A 132 0.56 -5.68 -14.69
N SER A 133 1.45 -4.74 -14.33
CA SER A 133 1.97 -3.74 -15.27
C SER A 133 2.83 -4.39 -16.36
N LEU A 134 3.63 -5.41 -16.05
CA LEU A 134 4.32 -6.20 -17.07
C LEU A 134 3.32 -6.87 -18.03
N CYS A 135 2.26 -7.49 -17.49
CA CYS A 135 1.22 -8.12 -18.31
C CYS A 135 0.55 -7.11 -19.26
N ALA A 136 0.27 -5.91 -18.77
CA ALA A 136 -0.30 -4.83 -19.57
C ALA A 136 0.64 -4.37 -20.68
N GLN A 137 1.92 -4.13 -20.36
CA GLN A 137 2.93 -3.70 -21.33
C GLN A 137 3.20 -4.77 -22.39
N ALA A 138 3.51 -6.00 -21.97
CA ALA A 138 3.77 -7.14 -22.85
C ALA A 138 2.58 -7.40 -23.82
N GLY A 139 1.35 -7.21 -23.33
CA GLY A 139 0.13 -7.33 -24.10
C GLY A 139 0.03 -6.37 -25.29
N ARG A 140 0.69 -5.20 -25.27
CA ARG A 140 0.66 -4.21 -26.37
C ARG A 140 1.35 -4.71 -27.65
N THR A 141 2.22 -5.70 -27.51
CA THR A 141 3.01 -6.27 -28.62
C THR A 141 2.71 -7.75 -28.83
N GLY A 142 1.64 -8.25 -28.20
CA GLY A 142 1.19 -9.63 -28.30
C GLY A 142 2.13 -10.62 -27.63
N ARG A 143 2.92 -10.24 -26.62
CA ARG A 143 3.68 -11.21 -25.84
C ARG A 143 2.78 -11.90 -24.80
N LYS A 144 3.04 -13.18 -24.55
CA LYS A 144 2.59 -13.90 -23.37
C LYS A 144 3.55 -13.62 -22.21
N VAL A 145 3.07 -13.68 -20.97
CA VAL A 145 3.91 -13.54 -19.77
C VAL A 145 3.97 -14.87 -19.05
N VAL A 146 5.17 -15.30 -18.67
CA VAL A 146 5.34 -16.52 -17.88
C VAL A 146 4.89 -16.26 -16.45
N ARG A 147 4.05 -17.15 -15.93
CA ARG A 147 3.49 -17.09 -14.59
C ARG A 147 4.61 -17.22 -13.55
N PRO A 148 4.71 -16.28 -12.59
CA PRO A 148 5.67 -16.41 -11.49
C PRO A 148 5.15 -17.36 -10.42
N PHE A 149 6.06 -17.90 -9.63
CA PHE A 149 5.82 -18.55 -8.35
C PHE A 149 5.84 -17.50 -7.22
N VAL A 150 5.25 -17.83 -6.07
CA VAL A 150 5.04 -16.92 -4.93
C VAL A 150 5.59 -17.49 -3.63
N LYS A 151 6.16 -16.60 -2.80
CA LYS A 151 6.62 -16.93 -1.46
C LYS A 151 6.79 -15.67 -0.62
N GLN A 152 6.30 -15.71 0.62
CA GLN A 152 6.28 -14.62 1.60
C GLN A 152 5.61 -13.36 1.06
N THR A 153 6.27 -12.51 0.29
CA THR A 153 5.62 -11.35 -0.35
C THR A 153 6.08 -11.18 -1.79
N LYS A 154 6.86 -12.14 -2.28
CA LYS A 154 7.67 -12.04 -3.49
C LYS A 154 7.11 -12.93 -4.58
N LEU A 155 7.34 -12.49 -5.81
CA LEU A 155 7.09 -13.24 -7.03
C LEU A 155 8.45 -13.60 -7.63
N SER A 156 8.64 -14.82 -8.12
CA SER A 156 9.92 -15.30 -8.65
C SER A 156 9.71 -16.36 -9.72
N SER A 157 10.75 -16.65 -10.49
CA SER A 157 10.76 -17.80 -11.40
C SER A 157 11.23 -19.11 -10.74
N ASP A 158 11.51 -19.09 -9.45
CA ASP A 158 11.97 -20.24 -8.67
C ASP A 158 10.85 -21.28 -8.49
N GLN A 159 10.97 -22.42 -9.17
CA GLN A 159 9.97 -23.49 -9.14
C GLN A 159 9.86 -24.21 -7.80
N SER A 160 10.79 -23.96 -6.85
CA SER A 160 10.68 -24.48 -5.48
C SER A 160 9.69 -23.69 -4.62
N TRP A 161 9.16 -22.58 -5.13
CA TRP A 161 8.17 -21.74 -4.45
C TRP A 161 6.74 -22.19 -4.79
N PHE A 162 5.75 -21.59 -4.13
CA PHE A 162 4.35 -21.93 -4.35
C PHE A 162 3.85 -21.42 -5.70
N LEU A 163 2.82 -22.08 -6.24
CA LEU A 163 2.15 -21.63 -7.46
C LEU A 163 1.39 -20.32 -7.21
N LEU A 164 1.21 -19.49 -8.24
CA LEU A 164 0.48 -18.21 -8.13
C LEU A 164 -0.94 -18.39 -7.59
N GLU A 165 -1.55 -19.55 -7.90
CA GLU A 165 -2.84 -20.04 -7.45
C GLU A 165 -2.97 -20.11 -5.92
N THR A 166 -1.85 -20.23 -5.20
CA THR A 166 -1.83 -20.18 -3.74
C THR A 166 -2.25 -18.79 -3.23
N TYR A 167 -1.93 -17.72 -3.97
CA TYR A 167 -2.28 -16.35 -3.59
C TYR A 167 -3.57 -15.87 -4.26
N TYR A 168 -3.78 -16.20 -5.54
CA TYR A 168 -4.84 -15.58 -6.35
C TYR A 168 -5.69 -16.60 -7.12
N ASP A 169 -6.94 -16.23 -7.40
CA ASP A 169 -7.76 -16.96 -8.38
C ASP A 169 -7.21 -16.70 -9.79
N VAL A 170 -6.37 -17.61 -10.27
CA VAL A 170 -5.69 -17.48 -11.56
C VAL A 170 -6.67 -17.54 -12.73
N LYS A 171 -7.79 -18.25 -12.61
CA LYS A 171 -8.81 -18.29 -13.65
C LYS A 171 -9.48 -16.92 -13.78
N GLN A 172 -9.78 -16.28 -12.64
CA GLN A 172 -10.29 -14.91 -12.63
C GLN A 172 -9.27 -13.91 -13.15
N LEU A 173 -8.00 -14.04 -12.77
CA LEU A 173 -6.90 -13.22 -13.29
C LEU A 173 -6.78 -13.32 -14.81
N ASP A 174 -6.81 -14.53 -15.38
CA ASP A 174 -6.78 -14.72 -16.84
C ASP A 174 -7.98 -14.03 -17.51
N GLY A 175 -9.16 -14.10 -16.89
CA GLY A 175 -10.35 -13.37 -17.35
C GLY A 175 -10.19 -11.84 -17.31
N LEU A 176 -9.60 -11.30 -16.24
CA LEU A 176 -9.31 -9.87 -16.12
C LEU A 176 -8.34 -9.41 -17.21
N LEU A 177 -7.25 -10.14 -17.41
CA LEU A 177 -6.23 -9.83 -18.43
C LEU A 177 -6.82 -9.91 -19.84
N ALA A 178 -7.65 -10.91 -20.13
CA ALA A 178 -8.32 -11.05 -21.41
C ALA A 178 -9.34 -9.93 -21.66
N ALA A 179 -10.15 -9.55 -20.67
CA ALA A 179 -11.12 -8.44 -20.78
C ALA A 179 -10.45 -7.07 -20.93
N ALA A 180 -9.24 -6.91 -20.37
CA ALA A 180 -8.39 -5.73 -20.55
C ALA A 180 -7.66 -5.73 -21.90
N GLY A 181 -7.53 -6.89 -22.56
CA GLY A 181 -6.72 -7.06 -23.76
C GLY A 181 -5.23 -7.00 -23.44
N TYR A 182 -4.80 -7.63 -22.35
CA TYR A 182 -3.40 -7.70 -21.91
C TYR A 182 -2.78 -9.05 -22.24
N ALA A 183 -1.54 -9.28 -21.79
CA ALA A 183 -0.84 -10.54 -22.02
C ALA A 183 -1.57 -11.70 -21.34
N THR A 184 -1.65 -12.83 -22.04
CA THR A 184 -2.08 -14.10 -21.44
C THR A 184 -0.93 -14.69 -20.63
N LEU A 185 -1.28 -15.35 -19.52
CA LEU A 185 -0.30 -16.08 -18.71
C LEU A 185 -0.03 -17.47 -19.28
N VAL A 186 1.20 -17.96 -19.10
CA VAL A 186 1.62 -19.33 -19.44
C VAL A 186 2.47 -19.91 -18.34
N ASP A 187 2.52 -21.23 -18.23
CA ASP A 187 3.44 -21.89 -17.31
C ASP A 187 4.88 -21.93 -17.85
N THR A 188 5.80 -22.27 -16.96
CA THR A 188 7.23 -22.40 -17.29
C THR A 188 7.50 -23.55 -18.26
N ALA A 189 6.66 -24.59 -18.29
CA ALA A 189 6.87 -25.74 -19.17
C ALA A 189 6.60 -25.37 -20.64
N GLU A 190 5.52 -24.64 -20.93
CA GLU A 190 5.24 -24.07 -22.25
C GLU A 190 6.38 -23.13 -22.66
N TYR A 191 6.82 -22.26 -21.76
CA TYR A 191 7.91 -21.33 -22.03
C TYR A 191 9.20 -22.07 -22.42
N LEU A 192 9.65 -23.04 -21.62
CA LEU A 192 10.89 -23.79 -21.89
C LEU A 192 10.82 -24.63 -23.16
N LYS A 193 9.62 -25.09 -23.55
CA LYS A 193 9.40 -25.78 -24.83
C LYS A 193 9.58 -24.84 -26.02
N GLU A 194 9.04 -23.63 -25.92
CA GLU A 194 9.05 -22.65 -27.02
C GLU A 194 10.31 -21.78 -27.04
N CYS A 195 10.97 -21.64 -25.90
CA CYS A 195 12.20 -20.88 -25.66
C CYS A 195 13.22 -21.74 -24.89
N PRO A 196 13.83 -22.74 -25.55
CA PRO A 196 14.79 -23.62 -24.91
C PRO A 196 16.01 -22.84 -24.38
N PRO A 197 16.55 -23.16 -23.19
CA PRO A 197 17.63 -22.38 -22.56
C PRO A 197 18.91 -22.20 -23.34
N ASN A 198 19.11 -22.88 -24.47
CA ASN A 198 20.29 -22.79 -25.34
C ASN A 198 20.00 -22.06 -26.67
N SER A 199 18.79 -21.53 -26.86
CA SER A 199 18.38 -20.90 -28.12
C SER A 199 19.12 -19.57 -28.36
N PRO A 200 19.61 -19.29 -29.58
CA PRO A 200 20.17 -17.98 -29.91
C PRO A 200 19.11 -16.86 -29.98
N ASP A 201 17.82 -17.22 -30.02
CA ASP A 201 16.68 -16.27 -30.17
C ASP A 201 16.29 -15.59 -28.85
N HIS A 202 17.07 -15.82 -27.79
CA HIS A 202 16.89 -15.12 -26.52
C HIS A 202 17.38 -13.67 -26.64
N VAL A 203 16.57 -12.75 -26.13
CA VAL A 203 16.99 -11.39 -25.82
C VAL A 203 16.85 -11.19 -24.33
N SER A 204 17.97 -10.94 -23.65
CA SER A 204 17.99 -10.69 -22.22
C SER A 204 18.23 -9.21 -21.95
N VAL A 205 17.42 -8.60 -21.09
CA VAL A 205 17.52 -7.18 -20.76
C VAL A 205 17.69 -6.93 -19.28
N HIS A 206 18.47 -5.90 -18.95
CA HIS A 206 18.53 -5.31 -17.62
C HIS A 206 18.29 -3.82 -17.72
N PHE A 207 17.38 -3.31 -16.89
CA PHE A 207 17.09 -1.89 -16.85
C PHE A 207 18.06 -1.16 -15.92
N ILE A 208 18.63 -0.06 -16.41
CA ILE A 208 19.50 0.86 -15.68
C ILE A 208 18.95 2.28 -15.79
N ASP A 209 19.35 3.16 -14.88
CA ASP A 209 19.01 4.58 -14.89
C ASP A 209 19.99 5.37 -14.02
N ASN A 210 19.81 6.68 -13.91
CA ASN A 210 20.71 7.52 -13.13
C ASN A 210 20.42 7.49 -11.61
N SER A 211 19.39 6.76 -11.16
CA SER A 211 18.99 6.79 -9.76
C SER A 211 20.01 6.08 -8.88
N GLN A 212 20.23 6.66 -7.69
CA GLN A 212 21.13 6.09 -6.69
C GLN A 212 20.63 4.71 -6.22
N SER A 213 19.31 4.53 -6.17
CA SER A 213 18.66 3.27 -5.81
C SER A 213 18.89 2.18 -6.86
N SER A 214 18.72 2.48 -8.15
CA SER A 214 18.99 1.52 -9.24
C SER A 214 20.46 1.14 -9.32
N MET A 215 21.36 2.10 -9.18
CA MET A 215 22.80 1.85 -9.15
C MET A 215 23.18 0.98 -7.94
N GLY A 216 22.72 1.34 -6.73
CA GLY A 216 22.97 0.58 -5.52
C GLY A 216 22.45 -0.86 -5.62
N PHE A 217 21.22 -1.02 -6.10
CA PHE A 217 20.60 -2.31 -6.34
C PHE A 217 21.39 -3.14 -7.36
N THR A 218 21.73 -2.57 -8.52
CA THR A 218 22.45 -3.25 -9.59
C THR A 218 23.84 -3.67 -9.11
N LYS A 219 24.58 -2.79 -8.43
CA LYS A 219 25.89 -3.11 -7.84
C LYS A 219 25.81 -4.26 -6.85
N ALA A 220 24.81 -4.25 -5.95
CA ALA A 220 24.65 -5.28 -4.93
C ALA A 220 24.29 -6.66 -5.53
N ASN A 221 23.35 -6.70 -6.47
CA ASN A 221 22.84 -7.97 -7.02
C ASN A 221 23.74 -8.56 -8.11
N LEU A 222 24.47 -7.71 -8.85
CA LEU A 222 25.29 -8.14 -10.01
C LEU A 222 26.80 -8.00 -9.75
N ARG A 223 27.18 -7.60 -8.52
CA ARG A 223 28.58 -7.43 -8.08
C ARG A 223 29.38 -6.53 -9.02
N LEU A 224 28.76 -5.45 -9.49
CA LEU A 224 29.38 -4.50 -10.41
C LEU A 224 30.13 -3.39 -9.66
N LYS A 225 31.27 -2.98 -10.23
CA LYS A 225 31.97 -1.76 -9.81
C LYS A 225 31.20 -0.53 -10.30
N GLU A 226 31.30 0.56 -9.56
CA GLU A 226 30.60 1.81 -9.88
C GLU A 226 31.01 2.41 -11.23
N ASP A 227 32.31 2.46 -11.52
CA ASP A 227 32.81 3.01 -12.79
C ASP A 227 32.30 2.22 -14.00
N TYR A 228 32.16 0.90 -13.84
CA TYR A 228 31.60 0.05 -14.88
C TYR A 228 30.11 0.33 -15.10
N TYR A 229 29.33 0.53 -14.03
CA TYR A 229 27.93 0.96 -14.14
C TYR A 229 27.81 2.31 -14.85
N LYS A 230 28.61 3.30 -14.43
CA LYS A 230 28.63 4.65 -15.05
C LYS A 230 29.01 4.60 -16.52
N ALA A 231 29.96 3.74 -16.91
CA ALA A 231 30.34 3.56 -18.30
C ALA A 231 29.19 2.98 -19.14
N ILE A 232 28.48 1.96 -18.64
CA ILE A 232 27.29 1.42 -19.32
C ILE A 232 26.21 2.50 -19.42
N LEU A 233 25.90 3.20 -18.33
CA LEU A 233 24.90 4.25 -18.32
C LEU A 233 25.22 5.34 -19.35
N LYS A 234 26.49 5.80 -19.41
CA LYS A 234 26.96 6.75 -20.42
C LYS A 234 26.70 6.25 -21.84
N ASN A 235 27.00 4.98 -22.12
CA ASN A 235 26.77 4.38 -23.45
C ASN A 235 25.29 4.31 -23.83
N THR A 236 24.39 4.25 -22.85
CA THR A 236 22.94 4.27 -23.10
C THR A 236 22.33 5.65 -23.32
N THR A 237 23.06 6.75 -23.05
CA THR A 237 22.47 8.11 -23.02
C THR A 237 21.92 8.61 -24.36
N GLN A 238 22.47 8.16 -25.49
CA GLN A 238 22.02 8.60 -26.82
C GLN A 238 20.89 7.74 -27.37
N LYS A 239 21.06 6.41 -27.37
CA LYS A 239 20.13 5.45 -27.98
C LYS A 239 19.09 4.88 -27.00
N GLY A 240 19.29 5.09 -25.71
CA GLY A 240 18.51 4.46 -24.65
C GLY A 240 18.91 3.02 -24.33
N TRP A 241 19.89 2.43 -25.02
CA TRP A 241 20.38 1.08 -24.72
C TRP A 241 21.78 0.82 -25.26
N THR A 242 22.44 -0.21 -24.73
CA THR A 242 23.74 -0.74 -25.18
C THR A 242 23.80 -2.25 -24.97
N GLU A 243 24.63 -2.95 -25.72
CA GLU A 243 24.96 -4.35 -25.40
C GLU A 243 25.72 -4.42 -24.07
N CYS A 244 25.42 -5.44 -23.25
CA CYS A 244 26.12 -5.68 -22.00
C CYS A 244 26.14 -7.17 -21.64
N THR A 245 27.31 -7.69 -21.28
CA THR A 245 27.52 -9.13 -21.04
C THR A 245 27.61 -9.50 -19.56
N PHE A 246 27.43 -8.56 -18.64
CA PHE A 246 27.60 -8.85 -17.22
C PHE A 246 26.50 -9.74 -16.63
N LEU A 247 25.37 -9.93 -17.34
CA LEU A 247 24.33 -10.85 -16.87
C LEU A 247 24.85 -12.30 -16.87
N ASP A 248 25.84 -12.63 -17.70
CA ASP A 248 26.57 -13.91 -17.66
C ASP A 248 27.38 -14.12 -16.37
N ARG A 249 27.62 -13.07 -15.57
CA ARG A 249 28.27 -13.22 -14.25
C ARG A 249 27.26 -13.55 -13.15
N ALA A 250 26.02 -13.12 -13.34
CA ALA A 250 24.93 -13.40 -12.40
C ALA A 250 24.24 -14.74 -12.68
N ARG A 251 24.45 -15.31 -13.87
CA ARG A 251 23.85 -16.58 -14.30
C ARG A 251 24.88 -17.49 -14.95
N LYS A 252 24.58 -18.78 -15.06
CA LYS A 252 25.27 -19.65 -16.03
C LYS A 252 24.95 -19.06 -17.42
N ARG A 253 26.00 -18.78 -18.21
CA ARG A 253 25.99 -18.12 -19.54
C ARG A 253 24.62 -18.11 -20.22
N ILE A 254 24.08 -16.92 -20.45
CA ILE A 254 22.75 -16.73 -21.03
C ILE A 254 22.94 -16.68 -22.56
N PRO A 255 22.30 -17.58 -23.33
CA PRO A 255 22.41 -17.53 -24.76
C PRO A 255 21.62 -16.37 -25.35
N GLY A 256 21.95 -16.04 -26.60
CA GLY A 256 21.36 -14.94 -27.32
C GLY A 256 21.96 -13.57 -26.98
N LYS A 257 21.21 -12.52 -27.29
CA LYS A 257 21.66 -11.12 -27.20
C LYS A 257 21.36 -10.56 -25.81
N GLN A 258 22.23 -9.71 -25.29
CA GLN A 258 22.08 -9.12 -23.97
C GLN A 258 22.20 -7.59 -24.03
N PHE A 259 21.21 -6.89 -23.47
CA PHE A 259 21.13 -5.44 -23.51
C PHE A 259 20.92 -4.82 -22.14
N CYS A 260 21.52 -3.65 -21.97
CA CYS A 260 21.27 -2.74 -20.87
C CYS A 260 20.43 -1.59 -21.40
N VAL A 261 19.32 -1.34 -20.74
CA VAL A 261 18.26 -0.43 -21.22
C VAL A 261 18.08 0.70 -20.23
N ASN A 262 18.22 1.93 -20.70
CA ASN A 262 18.03 3.11 -19.90
C ASN A 262 16.53 3.40 -19.72
N GLY A 263 16.02 3.17 -18.51
CA GLY A 263 14.61 3.39 -18.16
C GLY A 263 14.18 4.86 -18.16
N ASP A 264 15.12 5.81 -18.15
CA ASP A 264 14.84 7.24 -18.27
C ASP A 264 14.63 7.69 -19.71
N ILE A 265 15.01 6.86 -20.69
CA ILE A 265 14.91 7.16 -22.12
C ILE A 265 13.85 6.27 -22.76
N ILE A 266 13.91 4.96 -22.49
CA ILE A 266 12.97 3.98 -23.05
C ILE A 266 11.77 3.84 -22.13
N LYS A 267 10.70 4.57 -22.45
CA LYS A 267 9.44 4.66 -21.68
C LYS A 267 8.21 4.15 -22.43
N ASP A 268 8.37 3.72 -23.68
CA ASP A 268 7.29 3.13 -24.46
C ASP A 268 7.63 1.68 -24.80
N TRP A 269 6.71 0.76 -24.47
CA TRP A 269 6.92 -0.66 -24.71
C TRP A 269 7.03 -1.03 -26.18
N LYS A 270 6.34 -0.32 -27.08
CA LYS A 270 6.47 -0.54 -28.54
C LYS A 270 7.84 -0.11 -29.04
N VAL A 271 8.41 0.98 -28.50
CA VAL A 271 9.78 1.40 -28.81
C VAL A 271 10.78 0.37 -28.29
N PHE A 272 10.61 -0.07 -27.03
CA PHE A 272 11.41 -1.14 -26.45
C PHE A 272 11.38 -2.42 -27.31
N GLU A 273 10.19 -2.87 -27.71
CA GLU A 273 9.99 -4.05 -28.55
C GLU A 273 10.65 -3.89 -29.93
N LYS A 274 10.50 -2.73 -30.58
CA LYS A 274 11.02 -2.47 -31.92
C LYS A 274 12.53 -2.37 -31.95
N ASP A 275 13.11 -1.59 -31.03
CA ASP A 275 14.50 -1.15 -31.15
C ASP A 275 15.49 -2.05 -30.41
N ILE A 276 15.03 -2.72 -29.35
CA ILE A 276 15.87 -3.56 -28.47
C ILE A 276 15.52 -5.03 -28.66
N VAL A 277 14.27 -5.40 -28.41
CA VAL A 277 13.85 -6.81 -28.49
C VAL A 277 13.75 -7.29 -29.93
N LYS A 278 13.48 -6.39 -30.88
CA LYS A 278 13.37 -6.64 -32.32
C LYS A 278 12.41 -7.79 -32.65
N ASN A 279 11.29 -7.87 -31.92
CA ASN A 279 10.29 -8.95 -32.02
C ASN A 279 10.82 -10.38 -31.79
N GLU A 280 12.01 -10.53 -31.21
CA GLU A 280 12.57 -11.85 -30.88
C GLU A 280 11.62 -12.62 -29.97
N LYS A 281 11.57 -13.93 -30.18
CA LYS A 281 10.56 -14.81 -29.57
C LYS A 281 10.65 -14.80 -28.05
N CYS A 282 11.87 -14.84 -27.52
CA CYS A 282 12.16 -15.15 -26.13
C CYS A 282 12.77 -13.94 -25.40
N LEU A 283 11.92 -13.08 -24.83
CA LEU A 283 12.37 -11.96 -24.02
C LEU A 283 12.56 -12.39 -22.57
N ASN A 284 13.80 -12.33 -22.10
CA ASN A 284 14.19 -12.47 -20.71
C ASN A 284 14.41 -11.10 -20.09
N ILE A 285 13.68 -10.76 -19.04
CA ILE A 285 13.88 -9.54 -18.27
C ILE A 285 14.56 -9.97 -16.98
N PHE A 286 15.78 -9.51 -16.74
CA PHE A 286 16.51 -9.89 -15.53
C PHE A 286 15.68 -9.55 -14.28
N ILE A 287 15.25 -8.29 -14.18
CA ILE A 287 14.31 -7.82 -13.16
C ILE A 287 13.33 -6.84 -13.78
N TRP A 288 12.05 -7.10 -13.56
CA TRP A 288 11.00 -6.13 -13.80
C TRP A 288 10.72 -5.34 -12.53
N ARG A 289 10.99 -4.03 -12.55
CA ARG A 289 10.89 -3.16 -11.37
C ARG A 289 9.52 -2.51 -11.20
N GLY A 290 8.54 -2.81 -12.06
CA GLY A 290 7.25 -2.13 -12.05
C GLY A 290 7.31 -0.68 -12.52
N ILE A 291 6.13 -0.05 -12.61
CA ILE A 291 5.91 1.27 -13.22
C ILE A 291 5.43 2.32 -12.20
N GLU A 292 5.11 1.87 -10.99
CA GLU A 292 4.43 2.68 -9.99
C GLU A 292 5.21 3.95 -9.61
N VAL A 293 4.51 5.08 -9.51
CA VAL A 293 5.08 6.34 -9.07
C VAL A 293 5.26 6.30 -7.56
N HIS A 294 6.39 5.77 -7.11
CA HIS A 294 6.81 5.83 -5.73
C HIS A 294 7.95 6.83 -5.53
N VAL A 295 8.07 7.32 -4.30
CA VAL A 295 9.14 8.22 -3.82
C VAL A 295 10.54 7.61 -4.03
N TYR A 296 10.63 6.28 -4.22
CA TYR A 296 11.88 5.58 -4.51
C TYR A 296 12.15 5.50 -6.02
N ASP A 297 13.16 6.25 -6.46
CA ASP A 297 13.57 6.53 -7.85
C ASP A 297 14.05 5.29 -8.67
N TYR A 298 13.81 4.05 -8.25
CA TYR A 298 14.25 2.85 -8.99
C TYR A 298 13.16 2.19 -9.86
N ARG A 299 11.97 2.78 -9.96
CA ARG A 299 10.86 2.26 -10.77
C ARG A 299 11.05 2.60 -12.24
N LEU A 300 10.50 1.76 -13.12
CA LEU A 300 10.52 2.03 -14.55
C LEU A 300 9.50 3.10 -14.91
N LYS A 301 9.81 3.89 -15.94
CA LYS A 301 8.97 5.04 -16.35
C LYS A 301 8.10 4.71 -17.57
N PHE A 302 7.76 3.43 -17.77
CA PHE A 302 6.90 3.02 -18.88
C PHE A 302 5.49 3.60 -18.71
N SER A 303 4.88 4.15 -19.75
CA SER A 303 3.54 4.73 -19.63
C SER A 303 2.44 3.66 -19.68
N GLU A 304 1.43 3.80 -18.79
CA GLU A 304 0.15 3.08 -18.86
C GLU A 304 -0.93 3.87 -19.62
N ASP A 305 -0.57 4.98 -20.29
CA ASP A 305 -1.51 5.79 -21.06
C ASP A 305 -2.10 4.99 -22.23
N GLY A 306 -3.41 5.13 -22.41
CA GLY A 306 -4.17 4.38 -23.41
C GLY A 306 -4.40 2.90 -23.06
N MET A 307 -4.02 2.47 -21.84
CA MET A 307 -4.45 1.19 -21.29
C MET A 307 -5.92 1.27 -20.86
N LYS A 308 -6.69 0.20 -21.11
CA LYS A 308 -8.12 0.15 -20.77
C LYS A 308 -8.34 0.19 -19.25
N TYR A 309 -7.49 -0.52 -18.51
CA TYR A 309 -7.45 -0.58 -17.06
C TYR A 309 -5.99 -0.48 -16.58
N SER A 310 -5.68 0.38 -15.64
CA SER A 310 -4.33 0.46 -15.08
C SER A 310 -3.94 -0.84 -14.36
N SER A 311 -2.66 -1.04 -14.07
CA SER A 311 -2.23 -2.15 -13.20
C SER A 311 -2.82 -2.06 -11.79
N ILE A 312 -3.13 -0.84 -11.32
CA ILE A 312 -3.84 -0.58 -10.06
C ILE A 312 -5.28 -1.08 -10.14
N ASP A 313 -6.02 -0.74 -11.21
CA ASP A 313 -7.40 -1.19 -11.43
C ASP A 313 -7.49 -2.74 -11.40
N LEU A 314 -6.53 -3.41 -12.04
CA LEU A 314 -6.45 -4.88 -12.05
C LEU A 314 -6.12 -5.46 -10.67
N ALA A 315 -5.20 -4.85 -9.92
CA ALA A 315 -4.85 -5.31 -8.58
C ALA A 315 -6.06 -5.23 -7.64
N TYR A 316 -6.84 -4.15 -7.75
CA TYR A 316 -8.06 -3.98 -6.97
C TYR A 316 -9.15 -4.97 -7.34
N ALA A 317 -9.26 -5.39 -8.60
CA ALA A 317 -10.24 -6.40 -9.02
C ALA A 317 -9.81 -7.84 -8.70
N LEU A 318 -8.54 -8.09 -8.40
CA LEU A 318 -7.98 -9.44 -8.23
C LEU A 318 -8.62 -10.16 -7.04
N ARG A 319 -8.98 -11.44 -7.22
CA ARG A 319 -9.55 -12.25 -6.14
C ARG A 319 -8.50 -13.14 -5.47
N PRO A 320 -8.61 -13.38 -4.15
CA PRO A 320 -7.75 -14.32 -3.45
C PRO A 320 -7.95 -15.74 -3.98
N GLY A 321 -6.89 -16.55 -3.91
CA GLY A 321 -6.92 -17.97 -4.28
C GLY A 321 -7.63 -18.82 -3.23
N GLN A 322 -7.92 -20.08 -3.57
CA GLN A 322 -8.68 -20.98 -2.70
C GLN A 322 -8.00 -21.23 -1.35
N SER A 323 -6.66 -21.27 -1.31
CA SER A 323 -5.91 -21.42 -0.06
C SER A 323 -6.16 -20.27 0.91
N VAL A 324 -6.23 -19.04 0.41
CA VAL A 324 -6.57 -17.85 1.21
C VAL A 324 -8.03 -17.90 1.65
N ILE A 325 -8.94 -18.20 0.73
CA ILE A 325 -10.38 -18.31 1.04
C ILE A 325 -10.65 -19.36 2.13
N ASN A 326 -10.01 -20.52 2.06
CA ASN A 326 -10.18 -21.57 3.07
C ASN A 326 -9.80 -21.10 4.48
N GLU A 327 -8.69 -20.36 4.62
CA GLU A 327 -8.28 -19.80 5.91
C GLU A 327 -9.20 -18.69 6.39
N VAL A 328 -9.70 -17.85 5.48
CA VAL A 328 -10.70 -16.82 5.77
C VAL A 328 -11.97 -17.47 6.33
N GLU A 329 -12.52 -18.49 5.65
CA GLU A 329 -13.76 -19.16 6.10
C GLU A 329 -13.55 -19.92 7.41
N ARG A 330 -12.40 -20.58 7.59
CA ARG A 330 -12.04 -21.24 8.84
C ARG A 330 -12.05 -20.25 10.00
N PHE A 331 -11.26 -19.18 9.89
CA PHE A 331 -11.12 -18.20 10.96
C PHE A 331 -12.44 -17.47 11.22
N ALA A 332 -13.16 -17.07 10.16
CA ALA A 332 -14.43 -16.38 10.31
C ALA A 332 -15.46 -17.22 11.08
N LYS A 333 -15.57 -18.52 10.75
CA LYS A 333 -16.47 -19.45 11.44
C LYS A 333 -16.10 -19.66 12.92
N GLU A 334 -14.80 -19.68 13.23
CA GLU A 334 -14.30 -19.97 14.58
C GLU A 334 -14.35 -18.76 15.52
N ALA A 335 -14.19 -17.56 14.97
CA ALA A 335 -13.84 -16.39 15.79
C ALA A 335 -14.68 -15.13 15.48
N LEU A 336 -15.14 -14.93 14.24
CA LEU A 336 -15.79 -13.66 13.86
C LEU A 336 -17.32 -13.75 13.87
N ALA A 337 -17.95 -12.67 14.34
CA ALA A 337 -19.36 -12.45 14.12
C ALA A 337 -19.63 -12.06 12.66
N GLU A 338 -20.87 -12.19 12.23
CA GLU A 338 -21.31 -11.79 10.89
C GLU A 338 -21.03 -10.31 10.61
N ASN A 339 -21.31 -9.44 11.59
CA ASN A 339 -21.04 -8.00 11.53
C ASN A 339 -19.97 -7.61 12.55
N TYR A 340 -18.92 -6.93 12.09
CA TYR A 340 -17.80 -6.50 12.93
C TYR A 340 -17.14 -5.24 12.37
N ILE A 341 -16.32 -4.62 13.22
CA ILE A 341 -15.45 -3.49 12.86
C ILE A 341 -14.05 -4.04 12.57
N ALA A 342 -13.45 -3.67 11.44
CA ALA A 342 -12.04 -3.92 11.18
C ALA A 342 -11.19 -2.71 11.56
N VAL A 343 -10.08 -2.98 12.24
CA VAL A 343 -9.02 -2.02 12.57
C VAL A 343 -7.75 -2.44 11.85
N TYR A 344 -7.22 -1.56 11.01
CA TYR A 344 -5.97 -1.77 10.29
C TYR A 344 -4.95 -0.69 10.62
N VAL A 345 -3.75 -1.06 11.07
CA VAL A 345 -2.66 -0.10 11.39
C VAL A 345 -1.39 -0.44 10.62
N ARG A 346 -0.90 0.52 9.82
CA ARG A 346 0.38 0.46 9.11
C ARG A 346 1.42 1.35 9.79
N SER A 347 2.10 0.80 10.80
CA SER A 347 3.11 1.53 11.59
C SER A 347 4.37 1.88 10.81
N GLU A 348 4.78 1.07 9.83
CA GLU A 348 5.97 1.35 9.02
C GLU A 348 5.90 2.72 8.36
N PHE A 349 4.74 3.10 7.81
CA PHE A 349 4.57 4.42 7.20
C PHE A 349 4.76 5.53 8.23
N MET A 350 4.10 5.40 9.39
CA MET A 350 4.17 6.40 10.46
C MET A 350 5.60 6.60 10.95
N LEU A 351 6.38 5.53 11.07
CA LEU A 351 7.76 5.60 11.55
C LEU A 351 8.77 6.02 10.49
N ARG A 352 8.49 5.75 9.20
CA ARG A 352 9.35 6.19 8.10
C ARG A 352 9.24 7.68 7.83
N GLU A 353 8.03 8.21 7.93
CA GLU A 353 7.75 9.60 7.58
C GLU A 353 7.72 10.52 8.81
N PHE A 354 7.45 9.98 10.00
CA PHE A 354 7.27 10.76 11.22
C PHE A 354 8.11 10.19 12.40
N SER A 355 7.48 9.89 13.53
CA SER A 355 8.16 9.54 14.79
C SER A 355 7.40 8.48 15.59
N MET A 356 8.07 7.95 16.62
CA MET A 356 7.43 7.06 17.60
C MET A 356 6.26 7.72 18.34
N ASP A 357 6.36 9.01 18.65
CA ASP A 357 5.28 9.74 19.32
C ASP A 357 4.08 9.93 18.37
N TYR A 358 4.33 10.13 17.08
CA TYR A 358 3.27 10.14 16.08
C TYR A 358 2.54 8.79 16.03
N LEU A 359 3.27 7.67 16.02
CA LEU A 359 2.68 6.33 16.08
C LEU A 359 1.79 6.15 17.32
N ARG A 360 2.25 6.56 18.50
CA ARG A 360 1.47 6.47 19.75
C ARG A 360 0.17 7.27 19.69
N ASN A 361 0.26 8.55 19.32
CA ASN A 361 -0.91 9.41 19.15
C ASN A 361 -1.90 8.84 18.13
N CYS A 362 -1.40 8.22 17.06
CA CYS A 362 -2.24 7.56 16.08
C CYS A 362 -2.97 6.34 16.61
N ILE A 363 -2.32 5.55 17.46
CA ILE A 363 -2.96 4.40 18.11
C ILE A 363 -4.04 4.87 19.08
N ASP A 364 -3.77 5.90 19.87
CA ASP A 364 -4.76 6.50 20.77
C ASP A 364 -5.98 6.97 19.96
N LEU A 365 -5.77 7.71 18.87
CA LEU A 365 -6.86 8.15 17.99
C LEU A 365 -7.63 6.98 17.36
N VAL A 366 -6.96 5.90 16.94
CA VAL A 366 -7.63 4.70 16.42
C VAL A 366 -8.57 4.12 17.48
N LEU A 367 -8.10 3.98 18.72
CA LEU A 367 -8.87 3.41 19.83
C LEU A 367 -10.04 4.32 20.23
N GLU A 368 -9.81 5.63 20.22
CA GLU A 368 -10.83 6.65 20.45
C GLU A 368 -11.96 6.61 19.41
N VAL A 369 -11.59 6.58 18.12
CA VAL A 369 -12.55 6.44 17.02
C VAL A 369 -13.30 5.12 17.12
N LEU A 370 -12.62 4.03 17.50
CA LEU A 370 -13.24 2.73 17.70
C LEU A 370 -14.28 2.79 18.82
N VAL A 371 -13.97 3.36 19.97
CA VAL A 371 -14.92 3.51 21.09
C VAL A 371 -16.17 4.28 20.66
N ALA A 372 -15.97 5.40 19.96
CA ALA A 372 -17.07 6.19 19.44
C ALA A 372 -17.93 5.41 18.42
N LEU A 373 -17.28 4.65 17.53
CA LEU A 373 -17.98 3.83 16.54
C LEU A 373 -18.76 2.69 17.21
N LYS A 374 -18.18 1.98 18.19
CA LYS A 374 -18.88 0.96 18.98
C LYS A 374 -20.11 1.54 19.67
N SER A 375 -19.96 2.69 20.33
CA SER A 375 -21.06 3.40 21.01
C SER A 375 -22.19 3.77 20.06
N THR A 376 -21.84 4.20 18.84
CA THR A 376 -22.84 4.67 17.88
C THR A 376 -23.53 3.54 17.11
N THR A 377 -22.80 2.47 16.79
CA THR A 377 -23.30 1.35 15.97
C THR A 377 -23.83 0.18 16.79
N GLY A 378 -23.46 0.09 18.08
CA GLY A 378 -23.74 -1.07 18.93
C GLY A 378 -22.88 -2.30 18.62
N LEU A 379 -21.97 -2.24 17.63
CA LEU A 379 -21.09 -3.36 17.32
C LEU A 379 -19.97 -3.48 18.36
N SER A 380 -19.78 -4.67 18.90
CA SER A 380 -18.73 -4.97 19.88
C SER A 380 -17.56 -5.77 19.31
N HIS A 381 -17.79 -6.58 18.26
CA HIS A 381 -16.79 -7.43 17.63
C HIS A 381 -15.81 -6.62 16.78
N VAL A 382 -14.52 -6.84 17.03
CA VAL A 382 -13.44 -6.12 16.35
C VAL A 382 -12.41 -7.10 15.81
N PHE A 383 -12.11 -6.97 14.52
CA PHE A 383 -10.96 -7.62 13.90
C PHE A 383 -9.80 -6.63 13.83
N VAL A 384 -8.60 -7.03 14.27
CA VAL A 384 -7.41 -6.18 14.31
C VAL A 384 -6.33 -6.80 13.43
N ALA A 385 -5.83 -6.03 12.48
CA ALA A 385 -4.67 -6.39 11.67
C ALA A 385 -3.64 -5.26 11.70
N THR A 386 -2.38 -5.59 11.98
CA THR A 386 -1.30 -4.59 11.96
C THR A 386 -0.04 -5.17 11.35
N ASP A 387 0.82 -4.31 10.84
CA ASP A 387 2.15 -4.71 10.39
C ASP A 387 3.15 -4.92 11.53
N MET A 388 2.73 -4.84 12.79
CA MET A 388 3.56 -4.95 14.01
C MET A 388 3.56 -6.35 14.66
N GLY A 389 2.68 -7.25 14.22
CA GLY A 389 2.61 -8.62 14.73
C GLY A 389 3.74 -9.54 14.22
N ASP A 390 3.67 -10.82 14.57
CA ASP A 390 4.73 -11.81 14.27
C ASP A 390 5.02 -11.99 12.78
N TYR A 391 3.99 -11.81 11.94
CA TYR A 391 4.08 -11.89 10.48
C TYR A 391 4.21 -10.53 9.80
N GLY A 392 4.45 -9.49 10.61
CA GLY A 392 4.50 -8.09 10.21
C GLY A 392 5.70 -7.70 9.35
N SER A 393 5.90 -6.39 9.22
CA SER A 393 6.88 -5.83 8.30
C SER A 393 8.33 -6.15 8.68
N ALA A 394 9.10 -6.62 7.69
CA ALA A 394 10.54 -6.78 7.81
C ALA A 394 11.29 -5.44 8.01
N TRP A 395 10.68 -4.30 7.63
CA TRP A 395 11.27 -2.99 7.88
C TRP A 395 11.25 -2.65 9.38
N LEU A 396 10.18 -2.99 10.11
CA LEU A 396 10.09 -2.77 11.55
C LEU A 396 11.13 -3.58 12.32
N VAL A 397 11.41 -4.80 11.87
CA VAL A 397 12.52 -5.63 12.42
C VAL A 397 13.84 -4.87 12.31
N ARG A 398 14.13 -4.24 11.16
CA ARG A 398 15.34 -3.44 10.97
C ARG A 398 15.34 -2.17 11.82
N TYR A 399 14.22 -1.45 11.84
CA TYR A 399 14.05 -0.24 12.65
C TYR A 399 14.33 -0.52 14.13
N ARG A 400 13.75 -1.59 14.69
CA ARG A 400 14.03 -2.05 16.05
C ARG A 400 15.52 -2.23 16.33
N HIS A 401 16.25 -2.85 15.39
CA HIS A 401 17.69 -3.04 15.53
C HIS A 401 18.49 -1.72 15.47
N MET A 402 18.09 -0.79 14.62
CA MET A 402 18.74 0.53 14.50
C MET A 402 18.50 1.39 15.74
N GLU A 403 17.30 1.33 16.31
CA GLU A 403 16.90 2.11 17.49
C GLU A 403 17.16 1.37 18.82
N HIS A 404 17.84 0.22 18.79
CA HIS A 404 18.16 -0.59 19.98
C HIS A 404 16.94 -0.92 20.88
N LEU A 405 15.78 -1.14 20.27
CA LEU A 405 14.53 -1.44 20.98
C LEU A 405 14.43 -2.93 21.36
N ASP A 406 13.64 -3.22 22.40
CA ASP A 406 13.35 -4.59 22.84
C ASP A 406 12.80 -5.46 21.70
N GLY A 407 13.15 -6.74 21.72
CA GLY A 407 12.75 -7.74 20.71
C GLY A 407 11.24 -7.75 20.43
N ASN A 408 10.43 -7.58 21.48
CA ASN A 408 8.98 -7.66 21.45
C ASN A 408 8.30 -6.29 21.35
N PHE A 409 9.05 -5.19 21.22
CA PHE A 409 8.51 -3.83 21.30
C PHE A 409 7.28 -3.60 20.41
N PHE A 410 7.36 -3.94 19.11
CA PHE A 410 6.23 -3.78 18.19
C PHE A 410 5.09 -4.75 18.48
N LYS A 411 5.42 -5.96 18.92
CA LYS A 411 4.42 -6.93 19.35
C LYS A 411 3.63 -6.42 20.55
N LEU A 412 4.28 -5.78 21.53
CA LEU A 412 3.59 -5.17 22.67
C LEU A 412 2.62 -4.06 22.25
N ILE A 413 2.98 -3.27 21.22
CA ILE A 413 2.09 -2.26 20.66
C ILE A 413 0.89 -2.92 19.95
N HIS A 414 1.11 -3.98 19.17
CA HIS A 414 0.03 -4.76 18.57
C HIS A 414 -0.90 -5.34 19.65
N ASP A 415 -0.34 -6.00 20.65
CA ASP A 415 -1.08 -6.63 21.76
C ASP A 415 -1.88 -5.58 22.54
N HIS A 416 -1.34 -4.38 22.74
CA HIS A 416 -2.06 -3.25 23.34
C HIS A 416 -3.31 -2.84 22.54
N ILE A 417 -3.21 -2.76 21.20
CA ILE A 417 -4.36 -2.45 20.34
C ILE A 417 -5.41 -3.55 20.46
N VAL A 418 -4.99 -4.82 20.42
CA VAL A 418 -5.89 -5.97 20.55
C VAL A 418 -6.60 -5.96 21.91
N GLU A 419 -5.88 -5.76 23.00
CA GLU A 419 -6.42 -5.69 24.36
C GLU A 419 -7.43 -4.54 24.51
N LYS A 420 -7.03 -3.31 24.15
CA LYS A 420 -7.88 -2.12 24.29
C LYS A 420 -9.09 -2.12 23.39
N SER A 421 -8.97 -2.71 22.21
CA SER A 421 -10.11 -2.89 21.30
C SER A 421 -11.04 -4.03 21.73
N GLN A 422 -10.61 -4.89 22.66
CA GLN A 422 -11.22 -6.20 22.92
C GLN A 422 -11.40 -6.98 21.61
N GLY A 423 -10.43 -6.82 20.72
CA GLY A 423 -10.48 -7.36 19.38
C GLY A 423 -9.80 -8.71 19.28
N MET A 424 -9.80 -9.24 18.06
CA MET A 424 -9.10 -10.46 17.71
C MET A 424 -8.25 -10.24 16.47
N THR A 425 -7.12 -10.93 16.44
CA THR A 425 -6.21 -10.98 15.30
C THR A 425 -6.35 -12.32 14.62
N TYR A 426 -6.05 -12.37 13.33
CA TYR A 426 -6.01 -13.62 12.60
C TYR A 426 -4.94 -14.54 13.20
N ASN A 427 -5.36 -15.74 13.59
CA ASN A 427 -4.47 -16.78 14.09
C ASN A 427 -4.28 -17.85 13.00
N PRO A 428 -3.15 -17.81 12.26
CA PRO A 428 -2.91 -18.75 11.17
C PRO A 428 -2.78 -20.18 11.67
N ALA A 429 -3.30 -21.13 10.90
CA ALA A 429 -3.06 -22.55 11.16
C ALA A 429 -1.55 -22.84 11.10
N SER A 430 -1.07 -23.82 11.87
CA SER A 430 0.38 -24.11 12.04
C SER A 430 1.16 -24.34 10.73
N HIS A 431 0.46 -24.83 9.70
CA HIS A 431 1.02 -25.08 8.36
C HIS A 431 1.05 -23.83 7.47
N VAL A 432 0.38 -22.74 7.85
CA VAL A 432 0.33 -21.46 7.14
C VAL A 432 1.34 -20.49 7.75
N GLN A 433 2.56 -20.50 7.20
CA GLN A 433 3.65 -19.62 7.65
C GLN A 433 4.06 -18.59 6.58
N ASP A 434 3.37 -18.59 5.45
CA ASP A 434 3.65 -17.69 4.35
C ASP A 434 3.01 -16.32 4.61
N ARG A 435 3.83 -15.29 4.78
CA ARG A 435 3.37 -13.92 5.11
C ARG A 435 2.42 -13.31 4.07
N GLY A 436 2.41 -13.83 2.85
CA GLY A 436 1.64 -13.28 1.74
C GLY A 436 0.25 -13.86 1.74
N VAL A 437 0.14 -15.16 2.04
CA VAL A 437 -1.15 -15.79 2.37
C VAL A 437 -1.76 -15.07 3.57
N ILE A 438 -1.00 -14.87 4.65
CA ILE A 438 -1.48 -14.18 5.87
C ILE A 438 -1.97 -12.76 5.54
N ALA A 439 -1.18 -11.98 4.80
CA ALA A 439 -1.60 -10.64 4.39
C ALA A 439 -2.86 -10.65 3.51
N LEU A 440 -3.03 -11.63 2.62
CA LEU A 440 -4.24 -11.75 1.80
C LEU A 440 -5.46 -12.22 2.62
N VAL A 441 -5.26 -13.02 3.66
CA VAL A 441 -6.31 -13.36 4.63
C VAL A 441 -6.75 -12.10 5.36
N ASP A 442 -5.81 -11.34 5.93
CA ASP A 442 -6.11 -10.07 6.61
C ASP A 442 -6.86 -9.11 5.67
N LEU A 443 -6.35 -8.91 4.44
CA LEU A 443 -7.00 -8.08 3.42
C LEU A 443 -8.45 -8.52 3.18
N THR A 444 -8.68 -9.83 3.05
CA THR A 444 -10.01 -10.38 2.75
C THR A 444 -10.95 -10.25 3.94
N LEU A 445 -10.49 -10.53 5.16
CA LEU A 445 -11.26 -10.32 6.38
C LEU A 445 -11.62 -8.84 6.53
N ILE A 446 -10.65 -7.94 6.48
CA ILE A 446 -10.89 -6.49 6.58
C ILE A 446 -11.91 -6.02 5.53
N SER A 447 -11.82 -6.52 4.29
CA SER A 447 -12.76 -6.12 3.23
C SER A 447 -14.21 -6.53 3.48
N ARG A 448 -14.45 -7.54 4.32
CA ARG A 448 -15.79 -8.05 4.67
C ARG A 448 -16.37 -7.42 5.93
N ALA A 449 -15.60 -6.61 6.66
CA ALA A 449 -16.09 -5.93 7.85
C ALA A 449 -17.14 -4.88 7.47
N GLN A 450 -18.13 -4.64 8.33
CA GLN A 450 -19.15 -3.62 8.09
C GLN A 450 -18.58 -2.20 8.21
N TYR A 451 -17.58 -2.02 9.08
CA TYR A 451 -16.89 -0.74 9.25
C TYR A 451 -15.39 -0.95 9.26
N LEU A 452 -14.65 -0.03 8.64
CA LEU A 452 -13.19 -0.04 8.59
C LEU A 452 -12.64 1.22 9.26
N ILE A 453 -11.76 1.05 10.24
CA ILE A 453 -10.85 2.08 10.73
C ILE A 453 -9.45 1.71 10.25
N SER A 454 -8.82 2.56 9.44
CA SER A 454 -7.46 2.34 8.93
C SER A 454 -6.54 3.48 9.32
N ALA A 455 -5.28 3.18 9.63
CA ALA A 455 -4.28 4.17 10.04
C ALA A 455 -2.97 4.03 9.25
N GLY A 456 -2.48 5.16 8.74
CA GLY A 456 -1.25 5.26 7.95
C GLY A 456 -1.49 5.52 6.45
N LYS A 457 -0.51 5.16 5.62
CA LYS A 457 -0.59 5.12 4.15
C LYS A 457 0.20 3.96 3.56
N GLY A 458 0.03 3.74 2.25
CA GLY A 458 0.83 2.84 1.43
C GLY A 458 -0.01 2.01 0.49
N THR A 459 0.63 1.34 -0.47
CA THR A 459 -0.07 0.58 -1.53
C THR A 459 -0.93 -0.55 -1.00
N PHE A 460 -0.53 -1.17 0.12
CA PHE A 460 -1.33 -2.22 0.75
C PHE A 460 -2.58 -1.65 1.44
N GLN A 461 -2.48 -0.49 2.09
CA GLN A 461 -3.64 0.19 2.68
C GLN A 461 -4.60 0.72 1.62
N GLU A 462 -4.07 1.25 0.52
CA GLU A 462 -4.89 1.60 -0.64
C GLU A 462 -5.65 0.40 -1.17
N TRP A 463 -5.01 -0.78 -1.21
CA TRP A 463 -5.65 -2.03 -1.61
C TRP A 463 -6.75 -2.47 -0.64
N ILE A 464 -6.50 -2.40 0.66
CA ILE A 464 -7.52 -2.64 1.69
C ILE A 464 -8.73 -1.72 1.47
N GLY A 465 -8.48 -0.42 1.33
CA GLY A 465 -9.53 0.57 1.12
C GLY A 465 -10.33 0.27 -0.14
N ALA A 466 -9.67 -0.06 -1.24
CA ALA A 466 -10.33 -0.42 -2.50
C ALA A 466 -11.19 -1.69 -2.35
N LYS A 467 -10.65 -2.75 -1.73
CA LYS A 467 -11.38 -4.02 -1.53
C LYS A 467 -12.57 -3.88 -0.60
N PHE A 468 -12.44 -3.10 0.47
CA PHE A 468 -13.55 -2.75 1.33
C PHE A 468 -14.67 -2.08 0.52
N LEU A 469 -14.36 -1.06 -0.28
CA LEU A 469 -15.36 -0.38 -1.12
C LEU A 469 -15.97 -1.29 -2.20
N GLU A 470 -15.17 -2.19 -2.78
CA GLU A 470 -15.68 -3.14 -3.77
C GLU A 470 -16.75 -4.06 -3.17
N ASN A 471 -16.53 -4.62 -1.97
CA ASN A 471 -17.51 -5.48 -1.30
C ASN A 471 -18.81 -4.73 -0.99
N HIS A 472 -18.71 -3.46 -0.56
CA HIS A 472 -19.86 -2.70 -0.10
C HIS A 472 -20.60 -1.92 -1.20
N ARG A 473 -20.18 -2.04 -2.47
CA ARG A 473 -20.73 -1.24 -3.58
C ARG A 473 -22.26 -1.32 -3.72
N ASN A 474 -22.81 -2.51 -3.54
CA ASN A 474 -24.24 -2.79 -3.76
C ASN A 474 -24.97 -3.14 -2.46
N GLU A 475 -24.35 -2.91 -1.31
CA GLU A 475 -24.94 -3.26 -0.03
C GLU A 475 -25.95 -2.20 0.40
N ALA A 476 -27.10 -2.66 0.87
CA ALA A 476 -28.13 -1.80 1.46
C ALA A 476 -27.85 -1.48 2.94
N GLN A 477 -26.97 -2.24 3.58
CA GLN A 477 -26.57 -2.05 4.97
C GLN A 477 -25.67 -0.81 5.11
N LEU A 478 -25.74 -0.15 6.27
CA LEU A 478 -24.86 0.99 6.58
C LEU A 478 -23.44 0.50 6.86
N TRP A 479 -22.46 1.12 6.20
CA TRP A 479 -21.04 0.86 6.36
C TRP A 479 -20.26 2.17 6.32
N SER A 480 -19.10 2.22 6.98
CA SER A 480 -18.20 3.38 6.89
C SER A 480 -16.76 2.93 6.81
N LYS A 481 -15.96 3.72 6.10
CA LYS A 481 -14.51 3.67 6.12
C LYS A 481 -14.02 4.98 6.72
N ILE A 482 -13.23 4.84 7.77
CA ILE A 482 -12.60 5.91 8.53
C ILE A 482 -11.10 5.72 8.36
N THR A 483 -10.40 6.73 7.85
CA THR A 483 -8.95 6.69 7.69
C THR A 483 -8.34 7.74 8.60
N VAL A 484 -7.47 7.31 9.52
CA VAL A 484 -6.75 8.20 10.43
C VAL A 484 -5.26 8.29 10.06
N CYS A 485 -4.58 9.35 10.49
CA CYS A 485 -3.12 9.45 10.40
C CYS A 485 -2.53 9.25 8.99
N THR A 486 -3.09 9.96 8.02
CA THR A 486 -2.70 9.88 6.61
C THR A 486 -1.66 10.92 6.23
#